data_AF-A0A945FFH4-F1
#
_entry.id   AF-A0A945FFH4-F1
#
_cell.length_a   1.000
_cell.length_b   1.000
_cell.length_c   1.000
_cell.angle_alpha   90.00
_cell.angle_beta   90.00
_cell.angle_gamma   90.00
#
_symmetry.space_group_name_H-M   'P 1'
#
loop_
_entity.id
_entity.type
_entity.pdbx_description
1 polymer ?
#
loop_
_entity_poly.entity_id
_entity_poly.type
_entity_poly.pdbx_seq_one_letter_code
_entity_poly.pdbx_strand_id
1 'polypeptide(L)'
;MQIRNEIKFILNNRDITLDAFEAEQTLLDFLRLDQQLIGTKEGCAEGDCGACTVLVGRLVNGGLKYEIVNACIRFLASLDGCHVVTIEYLSGSNGDLHPVQKAMVECHASQCGFCTPGFVMSLYSLWME
;
A
#
# COMPACT_ATOMS: atom_id res chain seq x y z
N MET A 1 17.58 13.86 22.92
CA MET A 1 16.76 13.60 21.72
C MET A 1 17.70 13.65 20.53
N GLN A 2 17.94 12.53 19.86
CA GLN A 2 18.85 12.47 18.71
C GLN A 2 18.05 12.88 17.48
N ILE A 3 18.48 13.94 16.79
CA ILE A 3 17.85 14.36 15.53
C ILE A 3 18.28 13.36 14.46
N ARG A 4 17.31 12.90 13.67
CA ARG A 4 17.52 11.97 12.55
C ARG A 4 17.07 12.63 11.25
N ASN A 5 17.78 12.33 10.17
CA ASN A 5 17.53 12.87 8.84
C ASN A 5 17.00 11.80 7.88
N GLU A 6 16.49 10.69 8.43
CA GLU A 6 16.00 9.54 7.67
C GLU A 6 14.60 9.14 8.15
N ILE A 7 13.80 8.59 7.25
CA ILE A 7 12.55 7.90 7.59
C ILE A 7 12.78 6.39 7.52
N LYS A 8 12.11 5.67 8.42
CA LYS A 8 12.14 4.20 8.49
C LYS A 8 10.74 3.65 8.53
N PHE A 9 10.44 2.70 7.67
CA PHE A 9 9.15 2.03 7.64
C PHE A 9 9.30 0.64 7.05
N ILE A 10 8.29 -0.19 7.23
CA ILE A 10 8.24 -1.52 6.64
C ILE A 10 7.39 -1.42 5.38
N LEU A 11 7.89 -1.90 4.25
CA LEU A 11 7.14 -2.06 3.02
C LEU A 11 6.98 -3.55 2.74
N ASN A 12 5.76 -4.05 2.83
CA ASN A 12 5.49 -5.48 2.74
C ASN A 12 6.33 -6.22 3.81
N ASN A 13 7.26 -7.09 3.41
CA ASN A 13 8.18 -7.78 4.33
C ASN A 13 9.59 -7.17 4.39
N ARG A 14 9.77 -5.93 3.90
CA ARG A 14 11.10 -5.31 3.75
C ARG A 14 11.21 -4.06 4.61
N ASP A 15 12.30 -3.96 5.37
CA ASP A 15 12.66 -2.71 6.05
C ASP A 15 13.18 -1.70 5.03
N ILE A 16 12.61 -0.50 5.05
CA ILE A 16 13.00 0.63 4.22
C ILE A 16 13.60 1.71 5.11
N THR A 17 14.77 2.21 4.73
CA THR A 17 15.41 3.40 5.31
C THR A 17 15.74 4.35 4.17
N LEU A 18 15.25 5.59 4.25
CA LEU A 18 15.47 6.62 3.23
C LEU A 18 15.98 7.90 3.88
N ASP A 19 17.08 8.42 3.37
CA ASP A 19 17.72 9.68 3.77
C ASP A 19 17.66 10.77 2.68
N ALA A 20 17.18 10.42 1.49
CA ALA A 20 16.96 11.34 0.37
C ALA A 20 15.64 11.02 -0.35
N PHE A 21 14.74 12.01 -0.39
CA PHE A 21 13.48 11.99 -1.13
C PHE A 21 12.95 13.42 -1.24
N GLU A 22 12.14 13.70 -2.27
CA GLU A 22 11.51 15.01 -2.42
C GLU A 22 10.38 15.20 -1.42
N ALA A 23 10.19 16.42 -0.91
CA ALA A 23 9.18 16.71 0.10
C ALA A 23 7.74 16.42 -0.40
N GLU A 24 7.51 16.60 -1.69
CA GLU A 24 6.25 16.32 -2.38
C GLU A 24 6.11 14.88 -2.88
N GLN A 25 7.14 14.04 -2.73
CA GLN A 25 7.09 12.68 -3.27
C GLN A 25 5.93 11.90 -2.64
N THR A 26 5.05 11.40 -3.51
CA THR A 26 3.91 10.59 -3.09
C THR A 26 4.34 9.16 -2.82
N LEU A 27 3.59 8.47 -1.96
CA LEU A 27 3.76 7.04 -1.75
C LEU A 27 3.55 6.28 -3.07
N LEU A 28 2.60 6.72 -3.90
CA LEU A 28 2.34 6.06 -5.18
C LEU A 28 3.56 6.08 -6.10
N ASP A 29 4.21 7.24 -6.25
CA ASP A 29 5.42 7.37 -7.07
C ASP A 29 6.55 6.52 -6.53
N PHE A 30 6.79 6.59 -5.21
CA PHE A 30 7.80 5.75 -4.56
C PHE A 30 7.57 4.26 -4.83
N LEU A 31 6.33 3.78 -4.69
CA LEU A 31 6.01 2.37 -4.94
C LEU A 31 6.26 1.98 -6.40
N ARG A 32 5.82 2.81 -7.36
CA ARG A 32 5.80 2.44 -8.77
C ARG A 32 7.13 2.70 -9.47
N LEU A 33 7.74 3.85 -9.21
CA LEU A 33 8.93 4.32 -9.92
C LEU A 33 10.20 3.81 -9.25
N ASP A 34 10.27 3.91 -7.92
CA ASP A 34 11.50 3.59 -7.19
C ASP A 34 11.55 2.10 -6.80
N GLN A 35 10.42 1.57 -6.31
CA GLN A 35 10.34 0.18 -5.83
C GLN A 35 9.88 -0.81 -6.90
N GLN A 36 9.40 -0.32 -8.05
CA GLN A 36 8.86 -1.13 -9.15
C GLN A 36 7.71 -2.08 -8.72
N LEU A 37 7.00 -1.72 -7.65
CA LEU A 37 5.76 -2.36 -7.22
C LEU A 37 4.60 -1.72 -7.99
N ILE A 38 4.38 -2.23 -9.20
CA ILE A 38 3.48 -1.63 -10.18
C ILE A 38 2.02 -2.04 -10.01
N GLY A 39 1.68 -2.89 -9.03
CA GLY A 39 0.34 -3.38 -8.76
C GLY A 39 -0.61 -2.27 -8.34
N THR A 40 -0.17 -1.38 -7.45
CA THR A 40 -0.90 -0.15 -7.09
C THR A 40 -0.95 0.81 -8.29
N LYS A 41 -2.13 1.34 -8.62
CA LYS A 41 -2.35 2.10 -9.87
C LYS A 41 -2.65 3.57 -9.64
N GLU A 42 -2.18 4.41 -10.55
CA GLU A 42 -2.65 5.79 -10.67
C GLU A 42 -3.90 5.83 -11.54
N GLY A 43 -5.02 6.29 -10.99
CA GLY A 43 -6.26 6.49 -11.73
C GLY A 43 -6.57 7.98 -11.91
N CYS A 44 -6.87 8.67 -10.81
CA CYS A 44 -7.25 10.09 -10.82
C CYS A 44 -6.23 11.05 -10.19
N ALA A 45 -5.24 10.54 -9.44
CA ALA A 45 -4.22 11.32 -8.71
C ALA A 45 -4.75 12.34 -7.66
N GLU A 46 -6.04 12.31 -7.33
CA GLU A 46 -6.67 13.26 -6.38
C GLU A 46 -7.42 12.55 -5.23
N GLY A 47 -7.28 11.22 -5.14
CA GLY A 47 -7.83 10.44 -4.03
C GLY A 47 -9.33 10.11 -4.14
N ASP A 48 -9.92 10.21 -5.32
CA ASP A 48 -11.35 9.90 -5.52
C ASP A 48 -11.60 8.44 -5.93
N CYS A 49 -10.84 7.92 -6.90
CA CYS A 49 -11.13 6.61 -7.53
C CYS A 49 -10.73 5.36 -6.72
N GLY A 50 -9.84 5.48 -5.73
CA GLY A 50 -9.33 4.34 -4.95
C GLY A 50 -8.46 3.31 -5.73
N ALA A 51 -8.06 3.57 -6.97
CA ALA A 51 -7.20 2.63 -7.73
C ALA A 51 -5.80 2.46 -7.09
N CYS A 52 -5.41 3.42 -6.24
CA CYS A 52 -4.14 3.44 -5.52
C CYS A 52 -4.24 3.01 -4.04
N THR A 53 -5.33 2.34 -3.65
CA THR A 53 -5.53 1.93 -2.25
C THR A 53 -4.41 0.99 -1.79
N VAL A 54 -3.84 1.29 -0.63
CA VAL A 54 -2.90 0.47 0.14
C VAL A 54 -3.33 0.47 1.62
N LEU A 55 -2.77 -0.41 2.44
CA LEU A 55 -2.94 -0.32 3.90
C LEU A 55 -1.72 0.33 4.55
N VAL A 56 -1.96 1.17 5.55
CA VAL A 56 -0.92 1.74 6.40
C VAL A 56 -1.20 1.35 7.85
N GLY A 57 -0.30 0.54 8.41
CA GLY A 57 -0.29 0.13 9.80
C GLY A 57 0.50 1.10 10.67
N ARG A 58 -0.06 1.48 11.82
CA ARG A 58 0.59 2.29 12.85
C ARG A 58 0.34 1.73 14.25
N LEU A 59 1.29 1.92 15.14
CA LEU A 59 1.10 1.61 16.56
C LEU A 59 0.23 2.68 17.21
N VAL A 60 -0.92 2.27 17.73
CA VAL A 60 -1.87 3.11 18.48
C VAL A 60 -2.16 2.41 19.81
N ASN A 61 -1.83 3.05 20.92
CA ASN A 61 -2.01 2.50 22.28
C ASN A 61 -1.38 1.10 22.47
N GLY A 62 -0.23 0.86 21.85
CA GLY A 62 0.48 -0.44 21.92
C GLY A 62 -0.07 -1.53 21.00
N GLY A 63 -1.14 -1.26 20.25
CA GLY A 63 -1.68 -2.17 19.23
C GLY A 63 -1.40 -1.69 17.82
N LEU A 64 -1.18 -2.61 16.88
CA LEU A 64 -1.04 -2.27 15.46
C LEU A 64 -2.44 -2.09 14.85
N LYS A 65 -2.71 -0.90 14.31
CA LYS A 65 -3.95 -0.58 13.60
C LYS A 65 -3.66 -0.24 12.15
N TYR A 66 -4.44 -0.82 11.23
CA TYR A 66 -4.35 -0.54 9.81
C TYR A 66 -5.49 0.36 9.35
N GLU A 67 -5.18 1.28 8.45
CA GLU A 67 -6.13 2.12 7.74
C GLU A 67 -5.92 1.99 6.22
N ILE A 68 -7.00 2.08 5.46
CA ILE A 68 -6.92 2.24 4.00
C ILE A 68 -6.45 3.65 3.67
N VAL A 69 -5.51 3.75 2.72
CA VAL A 69 -4.93 5.03 2.30
C VAL A 69 -4.84 5.09 0.78
N ASN A 70 -5.18 6.24 0.22
CA ASN A 70 -4.97 6.53 -1.19
C ASN A 70 -3.52 6.99 -1.39
N ALA A 71 -2.69 6.12 -1.97
CA ALA A 71 -1.24 6.35 -2.07
C ALA A 71 -0.89 7.61 -2.89
N CYS A 72 -1.72 8.02 -3.85
CA CYS A 72 -1.48 9.21 -4.70
C CYS A 72 -1.49 10.54 -3.92
N ILE A 73 -2.19 10.61 -2.79
CA ILE A 73 -2.28 11.83 -1.96
C ILE A 73 -1.58 11.66 -0.61
N ARG A 74 -0.80 10.58 -0.45
CA ARG A 74 -0.04 10.30 0.77
C ARG A 74 1.42 10.66 0.54
N PHE A 75 1.95 11.62 1.28
CA PHE A 75 3.39 11.93 1.22
C PHE A 75 4.24 10.82 1.82
N LEU A 76 5.33 10.45 1.14
CA LEU A 76 6.29 9.44 1.56
C LEU A 76 6.88 9.77 2.95
N ALA A 77 7.24 11.04 3.16
CA ALA A 77 7.79 11.55 4.43
C ALA A 77 6.93 11.22 5.66
N SER A 78 5.61 11.10 5.48
CA SER A 78 4.66 10.86 6.56
C SER A 78 4.57 9.39 7.02
N LEU A 79 5.32 8.49 6.38
CA LEU A 79 5.25 7.05 6.61
C LEU A 79 6.28 6.54 7.61
N ASP A 80 7.06 7.44 8.19
CA ASP A 80 7.96 7.05 9.25
C ASP A 80 7.25 6.29 10.39
N GLY A 81 7.87 5.19 10.81
CA GLY A 81 7.37 4.29 11.85
C GLY A 81 6.17 3.43 11.43
N CYS A 82 5.85 3.37 10.13
CA CYS A 82 4.66 2.66 9.64
C CYS A 82 4.98 1.30 9.02
N HIS A 83 3.93 0.52 8.79
CA HIS A 83 3.96 -0.62 7.89
C HIS A 83 3.03 -0.36 6.70
N VAL A 84 3.57 -0.36 5.49
CA VAL A 84 2.84 -0.19 4.23
C VAL A 84 2.62 -1.56 3.60
N VAL A 85 1.37 -1.90 3.32
CA VAL A 85 0.99 -3.17 2.66
C VAL A 85 0.36 -2.88 1.31
N THR A 86 0.92 -3.51 0.27
CA THR A 86 0.51 -3.36 -1.13
C THR A 86 -0.16 -4.63 -1.66
N ILE A 87 -0.74 -4.56 -2.87
CA ILE A 87 -1.39 -5.71 -3.50
C ILE A 87 -0.44 -6.90 -3.71
N GLU A 88 0.84 -6.63 -3.95
CA GLU A 88 1.90 -7.63 -4.14
C GLU A 88 2.14 -8.46 -2.88
N TYR A 89 1.84 -7.92 -1.68
CA TYR A 89 1.99 -8.64 -0.42
C TYR A 89 1.06 -9.84 -0.29
N LEU A 90 -0.11 -9.76 -0.94
CA LEU A 90 -1.17 -10.76 -0.81
C LEU A 90 -0.88 -12.04 -1.60
N SER A 91 0.05 -12.00 -2.55
CA SER A 91 0.46 -13.18 -3.28
C SER A 91 1.30 -14.08 -2.38
N GLY A 92 0.89 -15.35 -2.25
CA GLY A 92 1.64 -16.36 -1.50
C GLY A 92 3.00 -16.66 -2.14
N SER A 93 3.89 -17.32 -1.39
CA SER A 93 5.26 -17.63 -1.81
C SER A 93 5.36 -18.45 -3.10
N ASN A 94 4.28 -19.18 -3.46
CA ASN A 94 4.20 -20.00 -4.67
C ASN A 94 3.33 -19.35 -5.77
N GLY A 95 2.95 -18.08 -5.60
CA GLY A 95 2.02 -17.38 -6.49
C GLY A 95 0.54 -17.68 -6.19
N ASP A 96 0.24 -18.36 -5.09
CA ASP A 96 -1.13 -18.61 -4.65
C ASP A 96 -1.85 -17.28 -4.37
N LEU A 97 -3.11 -17.19 -4.80
CA LEU A 97 -3.94 -16.02 -4.56
C LEU A 97 -4.45 -16.01 -3.12
N HIS A 98 -4.40 -14.84 -2.48
CA HIS A 98 -5.12 -14.61 -1.24
C HIS A 98 -6.63 -14.88 -1.43
N PRO A 99 -7.38 -15.37 -0.42
CA PRO A 99 -8.83 -15.59 -0.55
C PRO A 99 -9.62 -14.41 -1.14
N VAL A 100 -9.24 -13.18 -0.81
CA VAL A 100 -9.83 -11.96 -1.40
C VAL A 100 -9.55 -11.83 -2.90
N GLN A 101 -8.30 -12.08 -3.33
CA GLN A 101 -7.95 -12.07 -4.76
C GLN A 101 -8.66 -13.21 -5.51
N LYS A 102 -8.75 -14.39 -4.89
CA LYS A 102 -9.44 -15.55 -5.45
C LYS A 102 -10.93 -15.28 -5.65
N ALA A 103 -11.60 -14.65 -4.67
CA ALA A 103 -13.00 -14.27 -4.78
C ALA A 103 -13.25 -13.30 -5.95
N MET A 104 -12.33 -12.36 -6.22
CA MET A 104 -12.45 -11.45 -7.39
C MET A 104 -12.47 -12.23 -8.71
N VAL A 105 -11.69 -13.31 -8.82
CA VAL A 105 -11.63 -14.17 -10.00
C VAL A 105 -12.90 -15.04 -10.10
N GLU A 106 -13.24 -15.75 -9.02
CA GLU A 106 -14.35 -16.71 -8.99
C GLU A 106 -15.72 -16.04 -9.19
N CYS A 107 -15.88 -14.80 -8.73
CA CYS A 107 -17.12 -14.04 -8.88
C CYS A 107 -17.14 -13.15 -10.14
N HIS A 108 -16.18 -13.29 -11.06
CA HIS A 108 -16.07 -12.49 -12.28
C HIS A 108 -16.07 -10.97 -12.02
N ALA A 109 -15.50 -10.54 -10.89
CA ALA A 109 -15.53 -9.15 -10.43
C ALA A 109 -14.41 -8.28 -11.04
N SER A 110 -13.74 -8.76 -12.09
CA SER A 110 -12.68 -8.05 -12.80
C SER A 110 -12.84 -8.21 -14.31
N GLN A 111 -12.74 -7.09 -15.03
CA GLN A 111 -12.75 -7.06 -16.51
C GLN A 111 -11.41 -6.54 -17.04
N CYS A 112 -11.24 -5.21 -17.14
CA CYS A 112 -9.97 -4.62 -17.57
C CYS A 112 -8.83 -4.79 -16.56
N GLY A 113 -9.17 -5.13 -15.30
CA GLY A 113 -8.21 -5.38 -14.23
C GLY A 113 -7.61 -4.14 -13.56
N PHE A 114 -7.79 -2.95 -14.12
CA PHE A 114 -7.06 -1.76 -13.65
C PHE A 114 -7.43 -1.34 -12.22
N CYS A 115 -8.72 -1.34 -11.88
CA CYS A 115 -9.20 -0.99 -10.55
C CYS A 115 -9.12 -2.15 -9.53
N THR A 116 -8.86 -3.38 -10.01
CA THR A 116 -8.90 -4.59 -9.18
C THR A 116 -7.95 -4.54 -7.98
N PRO A 117 -6.70 -4.06 -8.09
CA PRO A 117 -5.82 -3.91 -6.93
C PRO A 117 -6.43 -3.05 -5.82
N GLY A 118 -7.02 -1.91 -6.18
CA GLY A 118 -7.68 -1.01 -5.22
C GLY A 118 -8.83 -1.68 -4.48
N PHE A 119 -9.72 -2.37 -5.21
CA PHE A 119 -10.81 -3.14 -4.61
C PHE A 119 -10.30 -4.27 -3.70
N VAL A 120 -9.28 -5.02 -4.13
CA VAL A 120 -8.70 -6.08 -3.32
C VAL A 120 -8.13 -5.53 -2.01
N MET A 121 -7.42 -4.41 -2.04
CA MET A 121 -6.86 -3.82 -0.81
C MET A 121 -7.96 -3.33 0.13
N SER A 122 -9.04 -2.72 -0.39
CA SER A 122 -10.19 -2.33 0.42
C SER A 122 -10.89 -3.52 1.06
N LEU A 123 -11.12 -4.60 0.31
CA LEU A 123 -11.72 -5.84 0.81
C LEU A 123 -10.81 -6.56 1.80
N TYR A 124 -9.50 -6.52 1.58
CA TYR A 124 -8.52 -7.10 2.49
C TYR A 124 -8.49 -6.37 3.83
N SER A 125 -8.62 -5.04 3.84
CA SER A 125 -8.77 -4.27 5.08
C SER A 125 -9.93 -4.80 5.92
N LEU A 126 -11.09 -5.03 5.31
CA LEU A 126 -12.28 -5.55 5.98
C LEU A 126 -12.09 -7.02 6.42
N TRP A 127 -11.38 -7.82 5.63
CA TRP A 127 -11.11 -9.23 5.95
C TRP A 127 -10.22 -9.40 7.19
N MET A 128 -9.39 -8.40 7.51
CA MET A 128 -8.51 -8.42 8.69
C MET A 128 -9.21 -8.08 10.01
N GLU A 129 -10.46 -7.61 9.96
CA GLU A 129 -11.30 -7.32 11.14
C GLU A 129 -11.97 -8.58 11.69
#